data_AF-A0A537SQI2-F1
#
_entry.id   AF-A0A537SQI2-F1
#
_cell.length_a   1.000
_cell.length_b   1.000
_cell.length_c   1.000
_cell.angle_alpha   90.00
_cell.angle_beta   90.00
_cell.angle_gamma   90.00
#
_symmetry.space_group_name_H-M   'P 1'
#
loop_
_entity.id
_entity.type
_entity.pdbx_description
1 polymer ?
#
loop_
_entity_poly.entity_id
_entity_poly.type
_entity_poly.pdbx_seq_one_letter_code
_entity_poly.pdbx_strand_id
1 'polypeptide(L)'
;MTFRTKVTVLIACLGIWHGARANSASDGRESSAVGRSGERTTQMNDVHSVTEIEQSQKAVPSRKTATATITVLDSETHPYDQTVKPELLELRLNEKFSGDWEGESPVRALQVLRDDKSATMVSMQRFRGTVGGLRGTFVLQGSETVENKKIRARWSVVPGSGTDELSGLRGEGGFEGEFGKGSVGTLNYWFE
;
A
#
# COMPACT_ATOMS: atom_id res chain seq x y z
N MET A 1 17.16 1.81 -28.96
CA MET A 1 17.58 2.46 -27.69
C MET A 1 16.36 3.13 -27.08
N THR A 2 15.71 2.49 -26.13
CA THR A 2 14.44 2.96 -25.54
C THR A 2 14.77 3.84 -24.34
N PHE A 3 14.72 5.16 -24.52
CA PHE A 3 14.85 6.10 -23.41
C PHE A 3 13.56 6.05 -22.58
N ARG A 4 13.62 5.43 -21.39
CA ARG A 4 12.58 5.55 -20.37
C ARG A 4 12.79 6.88 -19.64
N THR A 5 12.08 7.92 -20.06
CA THR A 5 11.98 9.18 -19.32
C THR A 5 11.30 8.88 -17.98
N LYS A 6 12.04 8.97 -16.88
CA LYS A 6 11.46 8.99 -15.53
C LYS A 6 10.72 10.31 -15.38
N VAL A 7 9.39 10.29 -15.48
CA VAL A 7 8.56 11.44 -15.13
C VAL A 7 8.49 11.49 -13.61
N THR A 8 9.20 12.43 -13.01
CA THR A 8 9.04 12.79 -11.60
C THR A 8 7.71 13.50 -11.46
N VAL A 9 6.72 12.83 -10.88
CA VAL A 9 5.41 13.43 -10.63
C VAL A 9 5.52 14.31 -9.39
N LEU A 10 5.67 15.60 -9.63
CA LEU A 10 5.36 16.63 -8.64
C LEU A 10 3.85 16.64 -8.49
N ILE A 11 3.32 16.04 -7.41
CA ILE A 11 2.05 16.50 -6.87
C ILE A 11 2.28 17.97 -6.54
N ALA A 12 1.74 18.86 -7.36
CA ALA A 12 1.98 20.29 -7.28
C ALA A 12 1.35 20.88 -6.01
N CYS A 13 2.04 20.75 -4.88
CA CYS A 13 2.09 21.83 -3.91
C CYS A 13 3.24 22.75 -4.33
N LEU A 14 2.94 23.71 -5.21
CA LEU A 14 3.83 24.83 -5.48
C LEU A 14 4.03 25.63 -4.18
N GLY A 15 5.29 25.77 -3.78
CA GLY A 15 5.73 26.53 -2.61
C GLY A 15 7.23 26.37 -2.37
N ILE A 16 8.01 27.15 -3.11
CA ILE A 16 9.47 27.34 -3.02
C ILE A 16 9.85 27.83 -1.59
N TRP A 17 10.84 27.22 -0.92
CA TRP A 17 12.08 27.89 -0.45
C TRP A 17 13.04 27.00 0.39
N HIS A 18 14.25 27.54 0.52
CA HIS A 18 15.56 27.01 0.91
C HIS A 18 15.72 26.46 2.33
N GLY A 19 16.56 25.42 2.43
CA GLY A 19 17.75 25.45 3.28
C GLY A 19 17.61 25.02 4.74
N ALA A 20 18.18 23.87 5.09
CA ALA A 20 19.27 23.77 6.07
C ALA A 20 19.77 22.31 6.17
N ARG A 21 21.08 22.14 5.97
CA ARG A 21 21.87 20.92 6.23
C ARG A 21 21.83 20.60 7.73
N ALA A 22 21.68 19.32 8.07
CA ALA A 22 22.14 18.77 9.34
C ALA A 22 23.26 17.76 9.06
N ASN A 23 24.42 18.01 9.66
CA ASN A 23 25.61 17.17 9.57
C ASN A 23 25.48 15.93 10.46
N SER A 24 25.98 14.83 9.91
CA SER A 24 26.22 13.53 10.53
C SER A 24 27.44 13.51 11.45
N ALA A 25 27.37 12.72 12.52
CA ALA A 25 28.47 12.02 13.21
C ALA A 25 27.80 11.12 14.29
N SER A 26 28.27 9.94 14.67
CA SER A 26 29.38 9.08 14.25
C SER A 26 29.16 7.70 14.87
N ASP A 27 29.81 6.73 14.25
CA ASP A 27 29.95 5.30 14.54
C ASP A 27 30.48 4.95 15.96
N GLY A 28 30.21 3.72 16.42
CA GLY A 28 30.56 3.22 17.76
C GLY A 28 30.42 1.70 17.94
N ARG A 29 31.33 0.96 17.29
CA ARG A 29 32.01 -0.33 17.61
C ARG A 29 31.55 -1.30 18.74
N GLU A 30 31.72 -2.59 18.41
CA GLU A 30 32.28 -3.75 19.18
C GLU A 30 31.52 -4.28 20.42
N SER A 31 31.57 -5.56 20.84
CA SER A 31 32.25 -6.81 20.45
C SER A 31 31.65 -7.99 21.26
N SER A 32 31.62 -9.17 20.62
CA SER A 32 31.88 -10.57 21.05
C SER A 32 31.74 -11.07 22.51
N ALA A 33 31.11 -12.26 22.66
CA ALA A 33 31.58 -13.49 23.36
C ALA A 33 30.36 -14.43 23.59
N VAL A 34 30.22 -15.64 23.01
CA VAL A 34 30.87 -16.96 23.24
C VAL A 34 30.72 -17.54 24.67
N GLY A 35 30.04 -18.70 24.76
CA GLY A 35 30.00 -19.65 25.89
C GLY A 35 28.82 -20.63 25.78
N ARG A 36 28.91 -21.75 25.04
CA ARG A 36 29.38 -23.12 25.37
C ARG A 36 28.39 -24.03 26.15
N SER A 37 28.02 -25.12 25.46
CA SER A 37 27.73 -26.52 25.87
C SER A 37 26.51 -26.93 26.71
N GLY A 38 25.88 -28.03 26.25
CA GLY A 38 25.04 -28.99 27.00
C GLY A 38 24.09 -29.75 26.05
N GLU A 39 24.57 -30.75 25.30
CA GLU A 39 24.31 -32.20 25.50
C GLU A 39 22.83 -32.64 25.56
N ARG A 40 22.36 -33.33 24.49
CA ARG A 40 21.88 -34.75 24.44
C ARG A 40 20.71 -35.06 25.39
N THR A 41 19.55 -35.54 24.90
CA THR A 41 19.36 -36.97 24.54
C THR A 41 17.99 -37.19 23.86
N THR A 42 18.00 -38.07 22.86
CA THR A 42 16.91 -38.66 22.10
C THR A 42 15.91 -39.46 22.96
N GLN A 43 14.60 -39.39 22.67
CA GLN A 43 13.79 -40.61 22.64
C GLN A 43 12.49 -40.46 21.84
N MET A 44 12.37 -41.40 20.91
CA MET A 44 11.25 -41.72 20.03
C MET A 44 10.29 -42.64 20.79
N ASN A 45 8.98 -42.47 20.64
CA ASN A 45 7.98 -43.51 20.91
C ASN A 45 6.73 -43.25 20.05
N ASP A 46 6.60 -44.03 18.99
CA ASP A 46 5.34 -44.33 18.30
C ASP A 46 4.49 -45.24 19.19
N VAL A 47 3.16 -45.03 19.27
CA VAL A 47 2.11 -46.08 19.20
C VAL A 47 0.73 -45.43 18.90
N HIS A 48 0.14 -45.87 17.78
CA HIS A 48 -1.26 -46.02 17.35
C HIS A 48 -2.38 -44.97 17.61
N SER A 49 -2.85 -44.42 16.48
CA SER A 49 -4.23 -44.40 15.95
C SER A 49 -5.41 -44.68 16.88
N VAL A 50 -6.22 -43.65 17.18
CA VAL A 50 -7.70 -43.74 17.25
C VAL A 50 -8.35 -42.42 16.84
N THR A 51 -9.32 -42.53 15.92
CA THR A 51 -10.41 -41.60 15.56
C THR A 51 -10.10 -40.30 14.79
N GLU A 52 -10.34 -40.40 13.48
CA GLU A 52 -10.89 -39.36 12.62
C GLU A 52 -12.06 -38.62 13.30
N ILE A 53 -11.83 -37.38 13.68
CA ILE A 53 -12.86 -36.36 13.66
C ILE A 53 -12.50 -35.52 12.45
N GLU A 54 -13.16 -35.76 11.32
CA GLU A 54 -13.20 -34.83 10.19
C GLU A 54 -13.85 -33.53 10.68
N GLN A 55 -13.05 -32.70 11.35
CA GLN A 55 -13.31 -31.28 11.37
C GLN A 55 -13.25 -30.85 9.91
N SER A 56 -14.41 -30.47 9.37
CA SER A 56 -14.51 -29.65 8.17
C SER A 56 -13.72 -28.36 8.43
N GLN A 57 -12.40 -28.46 8.24
CA GLN A 57 -11.52 -27.31 8.19
C GLN A 57 -11.84 -26.66 6.86
N LYS A 58 -12.71 -25.64 6.87
CA LYS A 58 -12.67 -24.62 5.82
C LYS A 58 -11.20 -24.23 5.70
N ALA A 59 -10.58 -24.59 4.58
CA ALA A 59 -9.20 -24.24 4.30
C ALA A 59 -9.08 -22.73 4.51
N VAL A 60 -8.20 -22.30 5.43
CA VAL A 60 -7.92 -20.88 5.61
C VAL A 60 -7.38 -20.39 4.27
N PRO A 61 -8.04 -19.44 3.60
CA PRO A 61 -7.58 -18.99 2.30
C PRO A 61 -6.16 -18.45 2.43
N SER A 62 -5.25 -18.96 1.61
CA SER A 62 -3.83 -18.61 1.71
C SER A 62 -3.64 -17.14 1.32
N ARG A 63 -3.15 -16.35 2.28
CA ARG A 63 -2.86 -14.93 2.07
C ARG A 63 -1.57 -14.79 1.26
N LYS A 64 -1.58 -13.93 0.26
CA LYS A 64 -0.45 -13.56 -0.58
C LYS A 64 -0.14 -12.07 -0.42
N THR A 65 1.09 -11.67 -0.71
CA THR A 65 1.50 -10.26 -0.74
C THR A 65 1.94 -9.90 -2.14
N ALA A 66 1.44 -8.79 -2.67
CA ALA A 66 1.86 -8.16 -3.91
C ALA A 66 2.41 -6.77 -3.61
N THR A 67 3.44 -6.35 -4.35
CA THR A 67 4.03 -5.02 -4.28
C THR A 67 3.97 -4.33 -5.64
N ALA A 68 3.78 -3.01 -5.65
CA ALA A 68 3.98 -2.22 -6.88
C ALA A 68 4.53 -0.84 -6.57
N THR A 69 5.28 -0.32 -7.53
CA THR A 69 5.50 1.13 -7.64
C THR A 69 4.23 1.78 -8.15
N ILE A 70 3.80 2.85 -7.50
CA ILE A 70 2.60 3.63 -7.88
C ILE A 70 3.07 4.94 -8.49
N THR A 71 2.56 5.25 -9.69
CA THR A 71 2.85 6.49 -10.40
C THR A 71 1.55 7.22 -10.69
N VAL A 72 1.43 8.46 -10.22
CA VAL A 72 0.31 9.33 -10.58
C VAL A 72 0.55 9.88 -11.99
N LEU A 73 -0.35 9.59 -12.93
CA LEU A 73 -0.21 10.01 -14.33
C LEU A 73 -0.70 11.46 -14.54
N ASP A 74 -1.83 11.77 -13.93
CA ASP A 74 -2.49 13.08 -13.98
C ASP A 74 -3.27 13.30 -12.67
N SER A 75 -3.53 14.57 -12.34
CA SER A 75 -4.30 14.94 -11.15
C SER A 75 -4.96 16.32 -11.28
N GLU A 76 -6.17 16.44 -10.80
CA GLU A 76 -6.97 17.66 -10.75
C GLU A 76 -7.71 17.77 -9.41
N THR A 77 -7.95 18.97 -8.92
CA THR A 77 -8.64 19.19 -7.64
C THR A 77 -9.77 20.20 -7.83
N HIS A 78 -10.95 19.86 -7.29
CA HIS A 78 -12.18 20.63 -7.45
C HIS A 78 -12.80 20.90 -6.08
N PRO A 79 -12.85 22.16 -5.59
CA PRO A 79 -13.58 22.46 -4.38
C PRO A 79 -15.08 22.16 -4.54
N TYR A 80 -15.72 21.63 -3.50
CA TYR A 80 -17.17 21.44 -3.46
C TYR A 80 -17.84 22.12 -2.27
N ASP A 81 -17.09 22.47 -1.23
CA ASP A 81 -17.53 23.39 -0.17
C ASP A 81 -16.38 24.31 0.24
N GLN A 82 -16.57 25.60 0.01
CA GLN A 82 -15.64 26.67 0.40
C GLN A 82 -16.35 27.76 1.22
N THR A 83 -17.54 27.44 1.76
CA THR A 83 -18.35 28.39 2.53
C THR A 83 -17.66 28.78 3.84
N VAL A 84 -16.94 27.83 4.44
CA VAL A 84 -16.12 27.98 5.65
C VAL A 84 -14.84 27.16 5.53
N LYS A 85 -13.83 27.48 6.35
CA LYS A 85 -12.60 26.68 6.46
C LYS A 85 -12.77 25.53 7.46
N PRO A 86 -12.06 24.39 7.30
CA PRO A 86 -11.23 24.03 6.14
C PRO A 86 -12.06 23.72 4.89
N GLU A 87 -11.50 23.98 3.71
CA GLU A 87 -12.19 23.70 2.44
C GLU A 87 -12.33 22.20 2.22
N LEU A 88 -13.44 21.83 1.57
CA LEU A 88 -13.68 20.47 1.11
C LEU A 88 -13.48 20.38 -0.41
N LEU A 89 -12.65 19.43 -0.83
CA LEU A 89 -12.26 19.26 -2.23
C LEU A 89 -12.49 17.83 -2.71
N GLU A 90 -12.78 17.68 -4.00
CA GLU A 90 -12.71 16.44 -4.74
C GLU A 90 -11.38 16.38 -5.50
N LEU A 91 -10.54 15.40 -5.18
CA LEU A 91 -9.33 15.07 -5.92
C LEU A 91 -9.65 13.99 -6.95
N ARG A 92 -9.27 14.24 -8.20
CA ARG A 92 -9.39 13.32 -9.33
C ARG A 92 -7.98 13.04 -9.85
N LEU A 93 -7.59 11.78 -9.94
CA LEU A 93 -6.28 11.43 -10.47
C LEU A 93 -6.31 10.05 -11.11
N ASN A 94 -5.34 9.77 -11.97
CA ASN A 94 -5.12 8.44 -12.52
C ASN A 94 -3.79 7.88 -12.01
N GLU A 95 -3.81 6.65 -11.51
CA GLU A 95 -2.63 5.93 -11.04
C GLU A 95 -2.28 4.79 -11.98
N LYS A 96 -0.99 4.56 -12.14
CA LYS A 96 -0.41 3.36 -12.74
C LYS A 96 0.37 2.58 -11.70
N PHE A 97 0.14 1.28 -11.68
CA PHE A 97 0.81 0.31 -10.82
C PHE A 97 1.76 -0.53 -11.66
N SER A 98 2.95 -0.80 -11.14
CA SER A 98 3.97 -1.64 -11.80
C SER A 98 4.72 -2.50 -10.79
N GLY A 99 4.68 -3.82 -10.97
CA GLY A 99 5.24 -4.81 -10.05
C GLY A 99 4.42 -6.10 -10.08
N ASP A 100 4.21 -6.71 -8.90
CA ASP A 100 3.41 -7.93 -8.73
C ASP A 100 1.92 -7.71 -9.05
N TRP A 101 1.49 -6.45 -9.07
CA TRP A 101 0.23 -6.01 -9.61
C TRP A 101 0.45 -4.84 -10.57
N GLU A 102 0.00 -5.02 -11.80
CA GLU A 102 0.24 -4.11 -12.92
C GLU A 102 -1.09 -3.71 -13.53
N GLY A 103 -1.31 -2.40 -13.66
CA GLY A 103 -2.58 -1.89 -14.15
C GLY A 103 -2.72 -0.40 -13.90
N GLU A 104 -3.93 0.10 -14.16
CA GLU A 104 -4.26 1.50 -13.99
C GLU A 104 -5.58 1.66 -13.22
N SER A 105 -5.70 2.78 -12.52
CA SER A 105 -6.83 3.05 -11.63
C SER A 105 -7.16 4.54 -11.63
N PRO A 106 -8.33 4.95 -12.14
CA PRO A 106 -8.84 6.29 -11.86
C PRO A 106 -9.31 6.34 -10.40
N VAL A 107 -8.84 7.35 -9.68
CA VAL A 107 -9.13 7.60 -8.27
C VAL A 107 -10.03 8.82 -8.16
N ARG A 108 -11.01 8.73 -7.27
CA ARG A 108 -11.78 9.87 -6.77
C ARG A 108 -11.65 9.90 -5.25
N ALA A 109 -11.23 11.03 -4.72
CA ALA A 109 -11.08 11.22 -3.28
C ALA A 109 -11.76 12.49 -2.81
N LEU A 110 -12.39 12.44 -1.64
CA LEU A 110 -12.88 13.62 -0.94
C LEU A 110 -11.86 14.01 0.12
N GLN A 111 -11.44 15.27 0.09
CA GLN A 111 -10.32 15.79 0.86
C GLN A 111 -10.77 16.93 1.76
N VAL A 112 -10.29 16.91 3.00
CA VAL A 112 -10.23 18.08 3.88
C VAL A 112 -8.82 18.63 3.80
N LEU A 113 -8.64 19.88 3.34
CA LEU A 113 -7.34 20.55 3.28
C LEU A 113 -7.25 21.66 4.32
N ARG A 114 -6.25 21.59 5.21
CA ARG A 114 -6.00 22.59 6.24
C ARG A 114 -4.98 23.64 5.78
N ASP A 115 -4.96 24.77 6.47
CA ASP A 115 -4.07 25.90 6.12
C ASP A 115 -2.58 25.55 6.25
N ASP A 116 -2.24 24.65 7.19
CA ASP A 116 -0.90 24.10 7.39
C ASP A 116 -0.48 23.05 6.33
N LYS A 117 -1.33 22.85 5.31
CA LYS A 117 -1.18 21.85 4.23
C LYS A 117 -1.27 20.40 4.68
N SER A 118 -1.68 20.13 5.93
CA SER A 118 -2.13 18.79 6.30
C SER A 118 -3.47 18.47 5.62
N ALA A 119 -3.69 17.19 5.33
CA ALA A 119 -4.91 16.75 4.70
C ALA A 119 -5.35 15.38 5.18
N THR A 120 -6.65 15.14 5.15
CA THR A 120 -7.25 13.82 5.31
C THR A 120 -8.15 13.56 4.12
N MET A 121 -8.09 12.35 3.59
CA MET A 121 -8.81 11.93 2.40
C MET A 121 -9.49 10.57 2.62
N VAL A 122 -10.62 10.40 1.94
CA VAL A 122 -11.25 9.10 1.70
C VAL A 122 -11.41 8.93 0.20
N SER A 123 -11.14 7.74 -0.32
CA SER A 123 -11.07 7.51 -1.76
C SER A 123 -11.76 6.23 -2.21
N MET A 124 -12.18 6.22 -3.47
CA MET A 124 -12.65 5.05 -4.20
C MET A 124 -11.92 4.98 -5.53
N GLN A 125 -11.44 3.80 -5.90
CA GLN A 125 -10.74 3.61 -7.16
C GLN A 125 -10.97 2.20 -7.74
N ARG A 126 -11.25 2.13 -9.05
CA ARG A 126 -11.40 0.84 -9.75
C ARG A 126 -10.12 0.51 -10.48
N PHE A 127 -9.36 -0.40 -9.89
CA PHE A 127 -8.18 -0.98 -10.52
C PHE A 127 -8.58 -1.87 -11.70
N ARG A 128 -7.81 -1.78 -12.79
CA ARG A 128 -7.92 -2.67 -13.96
C ARG A 128 -6.53 -3.16 -14.33
N GLY A 129 -6.33 -4.47 -14.34
CA GLY A 129 -5.00 -5.02 -14.60
C GLY A 129 -4.85 -6.45 -14.14
N THR A 130 -3.65 -6.76 -13.64
CA THR A 130 -3.29 -8.06 -13.09
C THR A 130 -2.80 -7.96 -11.65
N VAL A 131 -3.07 -8.97 -10.83
CA VAL A 131 -2.52 -9.15 -9.47
C VAL A 131 -2.00 -10.57 -9.34
N GLY A 132 -0.71 -10.75 -9.07
CA GLY A 132 -0.10 -12.08 -9.00
C GLY A 132 -0.30 -12.92 -10.27
N GLY A 133 -0.39 -12.25 -11.44
CA GLY A 133 -0.67 -12.87 -12.73
C GLY A 133 -2.15 -13.03 -13.09
N LEU A 134 -3.09 -12.87 -12.14
CA LEU A 134 -4.53 -13.00 -12.37
C LEU A 134 -5.11 -11.69 -12.91
N ARG A 135 -5.83 -11.75 -14.03
CA ARG A 135 -6.42 -10.59 -14.71
C ARG A 135 -7.85 -10.32 -14.25
N GLY A 136 -8.17 -9.03 -14.08
CA GLY A 136 -9.52 -8.59 -13.85
C GLY A 136 -9.58 -7.14 -13.38
N THR A 137 -10.66 -6.82 -12.68
CA THR A 137 -10.86 -5.53 -12.04
C THR A 137 -11.31 -5.72 -10.60
N PHE A 138 -11.13 -4.70 -9.76
CA PHE A 138 -11.71 -4.63 -8.42
C PHE A 138 -11.75 -3.18 -7.95
N VAL A 139 -12.47 -2.91 -6.87
CA VAL A 139 -12.53 -1.58 -6.25
C VAL A 139 -11.72 -1.57 -4.97
N LEU A 140 -10.84 -0.57 -4.81
CA LEU A 140 -10.24 -0.21 -3.54
C LEU A 140 -11.00 0.95 -2.91
N GLN A 141 -11.26 0.85 -1.61
CA GLN A 141 -11.62 1.96 -0.76
C GLN A 141 -10.37 2.39 0.02
N GLY A 142 -10.04 3.68 -0.03
CA GLY A 142 -8.84 4.24 0.60
C GLY A 142 -9.14 5.23 1.72
N SER A 143 -8.16 5.40 2.60
CA SER A 143 -8.04 6.47 3.57
C SER A 143 -6.60 6.95 3.60
N GLU A 144 -6.41 8.25 3.38
CA GLU A 144 -5.10 8.86 3.26
C GLU A 144 -4.95 10.03 4.22
N THR A 145 -3.74 10.19 4.77
CA THR A 145 -3.38 11.33 5.63
C THR A 145 -2.08 11.92 5.15
N VAL A 146 -2.03 13.25 5.09
CA VAL A 146 -0.83 14.03 4.78
C VAL A 146 -0.46 14.87 5.98
N GLU A 147 0.71 14.63 6.53
CA GLU A 147 1.26 15.35 7.68
C GLU A 147 2.79 15.43 7.53
N ASN A 148 3.39 16.57 7.89
CA ASN A 148 4.86 16.74 7.88
C ASN A 148 5.53 16.34 6.54
N LYS A 149 4.88 16.65 5.40
CA LYS A 149 5.31 16.28 4.03
C LYS A 149 5.39 14.77 3.77
N LYS A 150 4.77 13.95 4.62
CA LYS A 150 4.61 12.51 4.46
C LYS A 150 3.15 12.20 4.15
N ILE A 151 2.95 11.25 3.26
CA ILE A 151 1.64 10.66 2.99
C ILE A 151 1.61 9.24 3.54
N ARG A 152 0.51 8.90 4.19
CA ARG A 152 0.18 7.53 4.58
C ARG A 152 -1.16 7.19 3.96
N ALA A 153 -1.17 6.17 3.11
CA ALA A 153 -2.38 5.63 2.51
C ALA A 153 -2.65 4.23 3.06
N ARG A 154 -3.90 3.96 3.38
CA ARG A 154 -4.43 2.62 3.69
C ARG A 154 -5.56 2.32 2.74
N TRP A 155 -5.70 1.08 2.31
CA TRP A 155 -6.81 0.67 1.47
C TRP A 155 -7.27 -0.75 1.77
N SER A 156 -8.50 -1.04 1.38
CA SER A 156 -9.10 -2.37 1.38
C SER A 156 -9.82 -2.63 0.06
N VAL A 157 -9.76 -3.86 -0.43
CA VAL A 157 -10.60 -4.33 -1.55
C VAL A 157 -12.04 -4.37 -1.07
N VAL A 158 -12.94 -3.71 -1.80
CA VAL A 158 -14.37 -3.76 -1.54
C VAL A 158 -14.88 -5.19 -1.80
N PRO A 159 -15.46 -5.89 -0.81
CA PRO A 159 -16.00 -7.24 -0.97
C PRO A 159 -16.93 -7.36 -2.19
N GLY A 160 -16.75 -8.41 -2.99
CA GLY A 160 -17.59 -8.68 -4.17
C GLY A 160 -17.36 -7.76 -5.37
N SER A 161 -16.38 -6.84 -5.31
CA SER A 161 -16.07 -5.94 -6.43
C SER A 161 -15.18 -6.55 -7.52
N GLY A 162 -14.56 -7.69 -7.21
CA GLY A 162 -13.66 -8.41 -8.11
C GLY A 162 -14.37 -8.97 -9.34
N THR A 163 -13.72 -8.91 -10.50
CA THR A 163 -14.22 -9.48 -11.77
C THR A 163 -13.24 -10.50 -12.35
N ASP A 164 -13.73 -11.33 -13.27
CA ASP A 164 -12.90 -12.28 -14.03
C ASP A 164 -12.09 -13.19 -13.08
N GLU A 165 -10.78 -13.31 -13.28
CA GLU A 165 -9.90 -14.12 -12.43
C GLU A 165 -9.66 -13.49 -11.05
N LEU A 166 -10.10 -12.25 -10.84
CA LEU A 166 -10.09 -11.56 -9.55
C LEU A 166 -11.45 -11.63 -8.83
N SER A 167 -12.41 -12.42 -9.33
CA SER A 167 -13.68 -12.66 -8.63
C SER A 167 -13.42 -13.31 -7.26
N GLY A 168 -14.10 -12.82 -6.21
CA GLY A 168 -13.88 -13.28 -4.83
C GLY A 168 -12.65 -12.67 -4.13
N LEU A 169 -11.91 -11.78 -4.79
CA LEU A 169 -10.75 -11.10 -4.21
C LEU A 169 -11.12 -10.33 -2.94
N ARG A 170 -10.29 -10.52 -1.92
CA ARG A 170 -10.21 -9.70 -0.71
C ARG A 170 -8.79 -9.22 -0.52
N GLY A 171 -8.62 -8.10 0.15
CA GLY A 171 -7.27 -7.61 0.43
C GLY A 171 -7.23 -6.30 1.18
N GLU A 172 -6.08 -6.05 1.76
CA GLU A 172 -5.77 -4.83 2.51
C GLU A 172 -4.34 -4.42 2.22
N GLY A 173 -4.06 -3.13 2.31
CA GLY A 173 -2.72 -2.65 2.05
C GLY A 173 -2.57 -1.15 2.23
N GLY A 174 -1.59 -0.60 1.53
CA GLY A 174 -1.28 0.81 1.59
C GLY A 174 0.16 1.09 1.20
N PHE A 175 0.55 2.35 1.36
CA PHE A 175 1.93 2.80 1.28
C PHE A 175 2.19 3.94 2.25
N GLU A 176 3.47 4.17 2.52
CA GLU A 176 3.96 5.39 3.14
C GLU A 176 4.96 6.02 2.18
N GLY A 177 4.86 7.33 2.00
CA GLY A 177 5.61 8.06 1.00
C GLY A 177 6.04 9.43 1.48
N GLU A 178 7.12 9.93 0.90
CA GLU A 178 7.56 11.32 1.01
C GLU A 178 7.42 11.98 -0.36
N PHE A 179 6.92 13.21 -0.41
CA PHE A 179 6.79 13.93 -1.67
C PHE A 179 8.13 14.03 -2.39
N GLY A 180 8.14 13.72 -3.69
CA GLY A 180 9.35 13.68 -4.52
C GLY A 180 10.15 12.38 -4.45
N LYS A 181 9.72 11.40 -3.65
CA LYS A 181 10.26 10.03 -3.65
C LYS A 181 9.23 9.05 -4.21
N GLY A 182 9.69 8.06 -4.97
CA GLY A 182 8.82 6.96 -5.39
C GLY A 182 8.31 6.19 -4.18
N SER A 183 7.05 5.75 -4.22
CA SER A 183 6.42 4.95 -3.15
C SER A 183 6.13 3.55 -3.65
N VAL A 184 6.34 2.55 -2.77
CA VAL A 184 5.98 1.16 -3.04
C VAL A 184 4.72 0.84 -2.23
N GLY A 185 3.64 0.53 -2.94
CA GLY A 185 2.40 0.04 -2.35
C GLY A 185 2.42 -1.46 -2.14
N THR A 186 1.72 -1.89 -1.09
CA THR A 186 1.51 -3.30 -0.76
C THR A 186 0.04 -3.66 -0.89
N LEU A 187 -0.24 -4.90 -1.28
CA LEU A 187 -1.57 -5.51 -1.22
C LEU A 187 -1.41 -6.91 -0.64
N ASN A 188 -1.92 -7.11 0.58
CA ASN A 188 -2.06 -8.43 1.19
C ASN A 188 -3.44 -8.97 0.86
N TYR A 189 -3.52 -9.96 0.00
CA TYR A 189 -4.77 -10.42 -0.59
C TYR A 189 -5.00 -11.93 -0.44
N TRP A 190 -6.27 -12.32 -0.54
CA TRP A 190 -6.75 -13.69 -0.52
C TRP A 190 -8.05 -13.78 -1.33
N PHE A 191 -8.56 -14.98 -1.52
CA PHE A 191 -9.82 -15.23 -2.22
C PHE A 191 -10.81 -15.95 -1.30
N GLU A 192 -12.09 -15.60 -1.39
CA GLU A 192 -13.21 -16.27 -0.72
C GLU A 192 -14.03 -17.12 -1.69
#